data_AF-A0A959C4Z9-F1
#
_entry.id   AF-A0A959C4Z9-F1
#
_cell.length_a   1.000
_cell.length_b   1.000
_cell.length_c   1.000
_cell.angle_alpha   90.00
_cell.angle_beta   90.00
_cell.angle_gamma   90.00
#
_symmetry.space_group_name_H-M   'P 1'
#
loop_
_entity.id
_entity.type
_entity.pdbx_description
1 polymer ?
#
loop_
_entity_poly.entity_id
_entity_poly.type
_entity_poly.pdbx_seq_one_letter_code
_entity_poly.pdbx_strand_id
1 'polypeptide(L)'
;SIGAADLNSDWKAYYFNEQQGAQYDYRIAFNVRQVDISPERIHERRYVDEKEIQDGWEYVLDAKGNVLKDSLGNDVKTPRKVFIRASVVEVYQTKAAQLGGMVAIYNGYNDALLDSRNLATEIRFEHYASTFTGDRRALSEASRKRIGNAPAPFPRDEDMLVQAADRLKPNLREELRKSKAIF
;
A
#
# COMPACT_ATOMS: atom_id res chain seq x y z
N SER A 1 7.56 -19.07 3.52
CA SER A 1 8.92 -19.31 4.02
C SER A 1 9.70 -20.00 2.93
N ILE A 2 10.67 -19.33 2.33
CA ILE A 2 11.55 -19.92 1.30
C ILE A 2 12.86 -20.25 2.03
N GLY A 3 13.22 -21.52 2.09
CA GLY A 3 14.40 -22.00 2.82
C GLY A 3 15.68 -21.81 2.01
N ALA A 4 16.85 -21.96 2.65
CA ALA A 4 18.13 -22.02 1.93
C ALA A 4 18.13 -23.05 0.79
N ALA A 5 17.31 -24.11 0.92
CA ALA A 5 17.11 -25.16 -0.07
C ALA A 5 16.50 -24.67 -1.40
N ASP A 6 15.66 -23.63 -1.39
CA ASP A 6 15.06 -23.07 -2.62
C ASP A 6 16.07 -22.25 -3.46
N LEU A 7 17.31 -22.14 -2.96
CA LEU A 7 18.38 -21.30 -3.51
C LEU A 7 19.60 -22.10 -3.96
N ASN A 8 19.57 -23.41 -3.77
CA ASN A 8 20.64 -24.30 -4.19
C ASN A 8 20.56 -24.51 -5.71
N SER A 9 21.63 -24.19 -6.42
CA SER A 9 21.93 -24.85 -7.71
C SER A 9 22.85 -26.03 -7.43
N ASP A 10 23.14 -26.85 -8.44
CA ASP A 10 24.07 -28.00 -8.33
C ASP A 10 25.48 -27.64 -7.79
N TRP A 11 25.81 -26.35 -7.60
CA TRP A 11 27.14 -25.84 -7.24
C TRP A 11 27.17 -24.63 -6.29
N LYS A 12 26.03 -24.15 -5.75
CA LYS A 12 25.98 -22.97 -4.84
C LYS A 12 24.98 -23.15 -3.72
N ALA A 13 25.41 -22.94 -2.48
CA ALA A 13 24.54 -22.94 -1.30
C ALA A 13 24.73 -21.66 -0.46
N TYR A 14 23.63 -21.08 0.00
CA TYR A 14 23.63 -19.87 0.83
C TYR A 14 23.19 -20.22 2.24
N TYR A 15 24.01 -19.85 3.23
CA TYR A 15 23.70 -20.06 4.64
C TYR A 15 23.66 -18.72 5.35
N PHE A 16 22.55 -18.44 6.04
CA PHE A 16 22.39 -17.22 6.84
C PHE A 16 22.84 -17.40 8.29
N ASN A 17 23.13 -18.64 8.69
CA ASN A 17 23.67 -19.03 10.00
C ASN A 17 24.88 -19.93 9.76
N GLU A 18 25.95 -19.77 10.55
CA GLU A 18 27.12 -20.65 10.51
C GLU A 18 26.71 -22.11 10.78
N GLN A 19 27.09 -23.02 9.90
CA GLN A 19 26.93 -24.46 10.08
C GLN A 19 28.24 -25.02 10.63
N GLN A 20 28.17 -25.74 11.76
CA GLN A 20 29.36 -26.39 12.31
C GLN A 20 29.94 -27.39 11.30
N GLY A 21 31.23 -27.23 10.97
CA GLY A 21 31.95 -28.10 10.06
C GLY A 21 31.82 -27.76 8.56
N ALA A 22 31.11 -26.69 8.19
CA ALA A 22 31.07 -26.22 6.80
C ALA A 22 32.25 -25.29 6.51
N GLN A 23 32.98 -25.56 5.43
CA GLN A 23 33.98 -24.64 4.89
C GLN A 23 33.32 -23.79 3.81
N TYR A 24 33.38 -22.47 3.98
CA TYR A 24 32.79 -21.51 3.05
C TYR A 24 33.89 -20.89 2.20
N ASP A 25 33.70 -20.79 0.89
CA ASP A 25 34.65 -20.10 0.01
C ASP A 25 34.64 -18.58 0.23
N TYR A 26 33.49 -18.04 0.66
CA TYR A 26 33.27 -16.62 0.88
C TYR A 26 32.43 -16.38 2.14
N ARG A 27 32.82 -15.37 2.92
CA ARG A 27 32.04 -14.85 4.05
C ARG A 27 31.50 -13.48 3.71
N ILE A 28 30.21 -13.26 3.93
CA ILE A 28 29.56 -11.99 3.60
C ILE A 28 29.01 -11.37 4.88
N ALA A 29 29.40 -10.13 5.14
CA ALA A 29 28.92 -9.37 6.28
C ALA A 29 28.16 -8.13 5.80
N PHE A 30 26.97 -7.91 6.34
CA PHE A 30 26.26 -6.64 6.17
C PHE A 30 26.44 -5.80 7.43
N ASN A 31 27.19 -4.71 7.29
CA ASN A 31 27.41 -3.75 8.37
C ASN A 31 26.36 -2.65 8.26
N VAL A 32 25.37 -2.69 9.15
CA VAL A 32 24.36 -1.63 9.26
C VAL A 32 25.05 -0.31 9.63
N ARG A 33 24.77 0.74 8.89
CA ARG A 33 25.30 2.10 9.14
C ARG A 33 24.21 3.14 9.35
N GLN A 34 23.03 2.89 8.80
CA GLN A 34 21.92 3.82 8.81
C GLN A 34 20.62 3.08 9.05
N VAL A 35 19.85 3.56 10.01
CA VAL A 35 18.49 3.09 10.31
C VAL A 35 17.63 4.33 10.48
N ASP A 36 16.67 4.51 9.60
CA ASP A 36 15.73 5.63 9.68
C ASP A 36 14.31 5.10 9.66
N ILE A 37 13.49 5.56 10.59
CA ILE A 37 12.06 5.26 10.65
C ILE A 37 11.32 6.57 10.55
N SER A 38 10.39 6.67 9.60
CA SER A 38 9.55 7.84 9.48
C SER A 38 8.51 7.87 10.60
N PRO A 39 8.10 9.06 11.06
CA PRO A 39 6.89 9.18 11.88
C PRO A 39 5.68 8.57 11.18
N GLU A 40 4.70 8.19 11.99
CA GLU A 40 3.37 7.82 11.51
C GLU A 40 2.67 9.07 10.97
N ARG A 41 2.22 9.02 9.73
CA ARG A 41 1.56 10.14 9.07
C ARG A 41 0.16 9.75 8.65
N ILE A 42 -0.81 10.60 8.98
CA ILE A 42 -2.20 10.50 8.57
C ILE A 42 -2.54 11.76 7.78
N HIS A 43 -3.01 11.58 6.54
CA HIS A 43 -3.55 12.64 5.72
C HIS A 43 -5.04 12.40 5.53
N GLU A 44 -5.86 13.36 5.94
CA GLU A 44 -7.31 13.29 5.79
C GLU A 44 -7.79 14.23 4.69
N ARG A 45 -8.65 13.73 3.81
CA ARG A 45 -9.33 14.51 2.78
C ARG A 45 -10.84 14.37 2.93
N ARG A 46 -11.56 15.49 2.88
CA ARG A 46 -13.02 15.53 2.90
C ARG A 46 -13.56 16.20 1.65
N TYR A 47 -14.63 15.66 1.09
CA TYR A 47 -15.37 16.28 -0.02
C TYR A 47 -16.84 15.85 0.02
N VAL A 48 -17.66 16.48 -0.82
CA VAL A 48 -19.09 16.17 -0.93
C VAL A 48 -19.36 15.68 -2.35
N ASP A 49 -19.95 14.50 -2.45
CA ASP A 49 -20.59 14.03 -3.67
C ASP A 49 -22.05 14.52 -3.67
N GLU A 50 -22.49 15.12 -4.77
CA GLU A 50 -23.86 15.60 -4.97
C GLU A 50 -24.45 15.01 -6.25
N LYS A 51 -25.74 14.69 -6.21
CA LYS A 51 -26.49 14.19 -7.38
C LYS A 51 -27.90 14.74 -7.40
N GLU A 52 -28.36 15.20 -8.55
CA GLU A 52 -29.77 15.47 -8.80
C GLU A 52 -30.49 14.15 -9.10
N ILE A 53 -31.55 13.84 -8.37
CA ILE A 53 -32.41 12.68 -8.61
C ILE A 53 -33.86 13.10 -8.70
N GLN A 54 -34.66 12.32 -9.44
CA GLN A 54 -36.10 12.40 -9.33
C GLN A 54 -36.54 11.77 -8.00
N ASP A 55 -37.28 12.53 -7.20
CA ASP A 55 -37.87 12.10 -5.94
C ASP A 55 -39.38 12.36 -5.97
N GLY A 56 -40.09 11.44 -6.61
CA GLY A 56 -41.54 11.50 -6.75
C GLY A 56 -42.03 12.36 -7.92
N TRP A 57 -43.28 12.78 -7.79
CA TRP A 57 -44.03 13.52 -8.79
C TRP A 57 -44.84 14.62 -8.13
N GLU A 58 -44.94 15.77 -8.79
CA GLU A 58 -45.81 16.88 -8.38
C GLU A 58 -46.98 17.02 -9.37
N TYR A 59 -48.15 17.34 -8.84
CA TYR A 59 -49.34 17.59 -9.65
C TYR A 59 -49.29 18.99 -10.25
N VAL A 60 -49.58 19.11 -11.54
CA VAL A 60 -49.73 20.41 -12.19
C VAL A 60 -51.13 20.92 -11.91
N LEU A 61 -51.26 22.17 -11.47
CA LEU A 61 -52.55 22.80 -11.21
C LEU A 61 -52.99 23.65 -12.41
N ASP A 62 -54.31 23.69 -12.68
CA ASP A 62 -54.92 24.61 -13.62
C ASP A 62 -55.05 26.03 -13.03
N ALA A 63 -55.52 27.00 -13.83
CA ALA A 63 -55.70 28.39 -13.38
C ALA A 63 -56.70 28.56 -12.23
N LYS A 64 -57.47 27.52 -11.87
CA LYS A 64 -58.46 27.51 -10.80
C LYS A 64 -57.97 26.74 -9.57
N GLY A 65 -56.74 26.20 -9.59
CA GLY A 65 -56.14 25.45 -8.50
C GLY A 65 -56.54 23.96 -8.44
N ASN A 66 -57.22 23.42 -9.47
CA ASN A 66 -57.52 21.99 -9.54
C ASN A 66 -56.37 21.24 -10.24
N VAL A 67 -56.24 19.93 -9.99
CA VAL A 67 -55.28 19.09 -10.71
C VAL A 67 -55.61 19.11 -12.21
N LEU A 68 -54.65 19.54 -13.01
CA LEU A 68 -54.72 19.57 -14.46
C LEU A 68 -54.88 18.14 -14.99
N LYS A 69 -55.82 17.96 -15.92
CA LYS A 69 -56.07 16.68 -16.58
C LYS A 69 -55.73 16.77 -18.07
N ASP A 70 -55.25 15.68 -18.65
CA ASP A 70 -55.02 15.55 -20.09
C ASP A 70 -56.35 15.38 -20.86
N SER A 71 -56.27 15.27 -22.19
CA SER A 71 -57.45 15.07 -23.04
C SER A 71 -58.18 13.75 -22.83
N LEU A 72 -57.58 12.80 -22.09
CA LEU A 72 -58.14 11.50 -21.73
C LEU A 72 -58.63 11.47 -20.27
N GLY A 73 -58.50 12.58 -19.53
CA GLY A 73 -58.94 12.72 -18.14
C GLY A 73 -57.91 12.29 -17.08
N ASN A 74 -56.68 11.94 -17.47
CA ASN A 74 -55.62 11.54 -16.54
C ASN A 74 -54.94 12.76 -15.91
N ASP A 75 -54.53 12.64 -14.65
CA ASP A 75 -53.80 13.71 -13.96
C ASP A 75 -52.43 13.97 -14.59
N VAL A 76 -52.14 15.24 -14.87
CA VAL A 76 -50.84 15.68 -15.37
C VAL A 76 -49.88 15.84 -14.19
N LYS A 77 -48.73 15.16 -14.28
CA LYS A 77 -47.68 15.16 -13.26
C LYS A 77 -46.33 15.55 -13.86
N THR A 78 -45.52 16.25 -13.08
CA THR A 78 -44.14 16.58 -13.42
C THR A 78 -43.16 15.88 -12.45
N PRO A 79 -42.00 15.40 -12.91
CA PRO A 79 -40.97 14.86 -12.03
C PRO A 79 -40.53 15.90 -11.00
N ARG A 80 -40.60 15.57 -9.71
CA ARG A 80 -39.96 16.40 -8.68
C ARG A 80 -38.48 16.04 -8.62
N LYS A 81 -37.60 17.03 -8.81
CA LYS A 81 -36.16 16.81 -8.72
C LYS A 81 -35.61 17.37 -7.41
N VAL A 82 -34.72 16.61 -6.76
CA VAL A 82 -34.06 17.00 -5.51
C VAL A 82 -32.57 16.72 -5.61
N PHE A 83 -31.78 17.55 -4.92
CA PHE A 83 -30.33 17.33 -4.77
C PHE A 83 -30.08 16.50 -3.52
N ILE A 84 -29.49 15.31 -3.71
CA ILE A 84 -29.01 14.46 -2.63
C ILE A 84 -27.49 14.61 -2.48
N ARG A 85 -26.99 14.47 -1.24
CA ARG A 85 -25.58 14.68 -0.90
C ARG A 85 -25.03 13.54 -0.05
N ALA A 86 -23.75 13.24 -0.24
CA ALA A 86 -22.95 12.39 0.63
C ALA A 86 -21.61 13.08 0.92
N SER A 87 -21.29 13.25 2.21
CA SER A 87 -19.97 13.71 2.64
C SER A 87 -19.03 12.51 2.73
N VAL A 88 -17.95 12.54 1.96
CA VAL A 88 -16.93 11.48 1.92
C VAL A 88 -15.73 11.92 2.73
N VAL A 89 -15.20 11.00 3.54
CA VAL A 89 -13.96 11.15 4.30
C VAL A 89 -13.00 10.08 3.83
N GLU A 90 -11.79 10.50 3.47
CA GLU A 90 -10.71 9.63 3.06
C GLU A 90 -9.52 9.84 3.98
N VAL A 91 -8.88 8.75 4.36
CA VAL A 91 -7.73 8.70 5.25
C VAL A 91 -6.61 7.97 4.54
N TYR A 92 -5.47 8.62 4.40
CA TYR A 92 -4.25 8.04 3.87
C TYR A 92 -3.18 7.97 4.94
N GLN A 93 -2.75 6.76 5.27
CA GLN A 93 -1.76 6.49 6.31
C GLN A 93 -0.45 6.09 5.65
N THR A 94 0.66 6.69 6.11
CA THR A 94 2.00 6.35 5.63
C THR A 94 3.00 6.22 6.77
N LYS A 95 3.89 5.24 6.65
CA LYS A 95 5.06 5.04 7.51
C LYS A 95 6.14 4.36 6.67
N ALA A 96 7.41 4.64 6.92
CA ALA A 96 8.52 4.03 6.19
C ALA A 96 9.66 3.67 7.14
N ALA A 97 10.39 2.62 6.80
CA ALA A 97 11.64 2.25 7.45
C ALA A 97 12.71 2.05 6.39
N GLN A 98 13.87 2.67 6.58
CA GLN A 98 15.04 2.57 5.74
C GLN A 98 16.18 1.91 6.53
N LEU A 99 16.84 0.95 5.89
CA LEU A 99 18.00 0.26 6.42
C LEU A 99 19.12 0.34 5.39
N GLY A 100 20.18 1.06 5.74
CA GLY A 100 21.36 1.30 4.91
C GLY A 100 22.63 0.78 5.56
N GLY A 101 23.55 0.28 4.77
CA GLY A 101 24.79 -0.30 5.27
C GLY A 101 25.79 -0.64 4.19
N MET A 102 26.89 -1.26 4.60
CA MET A 102 27.94 -1.74 3.71
C MET A 102 27.97 -3.26 3.74
N VAL A 103 27.80 -3.86 2.57
CA VAL A 103 28.09 -5.27 2.33
C VAL A 103 29.60 -5.39 2.13
N ALA A 104 30.24 -6.28 2.88
CA ALA A 104 31.63 -6.66 2.72
C ALA A 104 31.72 -8.15 2.42
N ILE A 105 32.51 -8.49 1.39
CA ILE A 105 32.74 -9.86 0.93
C ILE A 105 34.18 -10.20 1.29
N TYR A 106 34.36 -11.24 2.07
CA TYR A 106 35.65 -11.73 2.52
C TYR A 106 35.93 -13.10 1.93
N ASN A 107 37.20 -13.39 1.70
CA ASN A 107 37.68 -14.72 1.38
C ASN A 107 37.52 -15.61 2.62
N GLY A 108 36.88 -16.78 2.48
CA GLY A 108 36.59 -17.65 3.62
C GLY A 108 37.80 -18.40 4.21
N TYR A 109 38.95 -18.39 3.53
CA TYR A 109 40.17 -19.07 3.98
C TYR A 109 41.10 -18.16 4.80
N ASN A 110 41.19 -16.87 4.47
CA ASN A 110 42.14 -15.94 5.09
C ASN A 110 41.51 -14.62 5.56
N ASP A 111 40.17 -14.49 5.48
CA ASP A 111 39.41 -13.28 5.83
C ASP A 111 39.85 -12.00 5.10
N ALA A 112 40.57 -12.12 3.97
CA ALA A 112 40.93 -10.97 3.15
C ALA A 112 39.66 -10.34 2.55
N LEU A 113 39.51 -9.03 2.67
CA LEU A 113 38.42 -8.29 2.04
C LEU A 113 38.60 -8.33 0.51
N LEU A 114 37.65 -8.92 -0.19
CA LEU A 114 37.66 -9.06 -1.65
C LEU A 114 36.90 -7.93 -2.33
N ASP A 115 35.78 -7.52 -1.76
CA ASP A 115 34.90 -6.49 -2.33
C ASP A 115 34.02 -5.87 -1.23
N SER A 116 33.60 -4.62 -1.43
CA SER A 116 32.65 -3.95 -0.56
C SER A 116 31.79 -2.97 -1.31
N ARG A 117 30.51 -2.88 -0.94
CA ARG A 117 29.55 -1.97 -1.57
C ARG A 117 28.49 -1.51 -0.58
N ASN A 118 28.00 -0.28 -0.78
CA ASN A 118 26.86 0.20 -0.02
C ASN A 118 25.57 -0.43 -0.54
N LEU A 119 24.71 -0.86 0.37
CA LEU A 119 23.39 -1.39 0.07
C LEU A 119 22.38 -0.75 1.02
N ALA A 120 21.24 -0.33 0.45
CA ALA A 120 20.14 0.22 1.22
C ALA A 120 18.82 -0.42 0.80
N THR A 121 17.89 -0.50 1.75
CA THR A 121 16.54 -1.01 1.55
C THR A 121 15.55 -0.09 2.22
N GLU A 122 14.35 -0.07 1.66
CA GLU A 122 13.23 0.68 2.21
C GLU A 122 11.97 -0.17 2.19
N ILE A 123 11.23 -0.08 3.29
CA ILE A 123 9.89 -0.62 3.47
C ILE A 123 8.95 0.56 3.64
N ARG A 124 7.86 0.57 2.87
CA ARG A 124 6.78 1.55 3.02
C ARG A 124 5.52 0.82 3.44
N PHE A 125 4.89 1.33 4.48
CA PHE A 125 3.51 1.07 4.81
C PHE A 125 2.66 2.18 4.24
N GLU A 126 1.69 1.82 3.42
CA GLU A 126 0.71 2.72 2.84
C GLU A 126 -0.67 2.07 3.01
N HIS A 127 -1.59 2.76 3.65
CA HIS A 127 -2.96 2.30 3.81
C HIS A 127 -3.94 3.40 3.48
N TYR A 128 -4.95 3.06 2.70
CA TYR A 128 -5.97 4.00 2.28
C TYR A 128 -7.33 3.50 2.75
N ALA A 129 -8.06 4.36 3.46
CA ALA A 129 -9.40 4.08 3.93
C ALA A 129 -10.38 5.18 3.54
N SER A 130 -11.63 4.83 3.26
CA SER A 130 -12.68 5.83 3.07
C SER A 130 -14.05 5.39 3.55
N THR A 131 -14.79 6.38 4.03
CA THR A 131 -16.15 6.25 4.54
C THR A 131 -16.98 7.45 4.13
N PHE A 132 -18.30 7.40 4.35
CA PHE A 132 -19.19 8.50 4.02
C PHE A 132 -20.36 8.61 5.01
N THR A 133 -20.98 9.79 5.02
CA THR A 133 -22.24 10.08 5.71
C THR A 133 -23.20 10.76 4.75
N GLY A 134 -24.51 10.51 4.88
CA GLY A 134 -25.54 11.08 4.01
C GLY A 134 -26.15 10.04 3.06
N ASP A 135 -26.65 10.48 1.91
CA ASP A 135 -27.35 9.61 0.96
C ASP A 135 -26.37 8.84 0.08
N ARG A 136 -26.27 7.53 0.26
CA ARG A 136 -25.41 6.63 -0.53
C ARG A 136 -25.63 6.75 -2.04
N ARG A 137 -26.83 7.12 -2.48
CA ARG A 137 -27.17 7.29 -3.90
C ARG A 137 -26.45 8.49 -4.52
N ALA A 138 -26.00 9.45 -3.70
CA ALA A 138 -25.25 10.62 -4.13
C ALA A 138 -23.79 10.28 -4.46
N LEU A 139 -23.23 9.21 -3.90
CA LEU A 139 -21.83 8.82 -4.12
C LEU A 139 -21.52 8.61 -5.60
N SER A 140 -20.41 9.21 -6.04
CA SER A 140 -19.82 8.96 -7.35
C SER A 140 -19.35 7.51 -7.48
N GLU A 141 -19.17 7.02 -8.72
CA GLU A 141 -18.64 5.67 -8.94
C GLU A 141 -17.27 5.49 -8.30
N ALA A 142 -16.41 6.50 -8.38
CA ALA A 142 -15.08 6.48 -7.78
C ALA A 142 -15.13 6.38 -6.25
N SER A 143 -16.03 7.12 -5.60
CA SER A 143 -16.24 7.03 -4.14
C SER A 143 -16.77 5.65 -3.75
N ARG A 144 -17.77 5.12 -4.48
CA ARG A 144 -18.37 3.80 -4.20
C ARG A 144 -17.36 2.66 -4.25
N LYS A 145 -16.40 2.71 -5.18
CA LYS A 145 -15.34 1.68 -5.32
C LYS A 145 -14.33 1.70 -4.18
N ARG A 146 -14.19 2.84 -3.48
CA ARG A 146 -13.16 3.05 -2.45
C ARG A 146 -13.71 2.92 -1.03
N ILE A 147 -14.99 3.22 -0.83
CA ILE A 147 -15.68 3.17 0.47
C ILE A 147 -15.86 1.73 0.94
N GLY A 148 -15.74 1.52 2.26
CA GLY A 148 -16.09 0.25 2.92
C GLY A 148 -14.97 -0.37 3.72
N ASN A 149 -13.85 0.34 3.88
CA ASN A 149 -12.74 -0.04 4.72
C ASN A 149 -12.52 0.99 5.84
N ALA A 150 -11.68 0.62 6.81
CA ALA A 150 -11.32 1.45 7.95
C ALA A 150 -9.81 1.68 7.99
N PRO A 151 -9.34 2.76 8.65
CA PRO A 151 -7.93 2.93 8.96
C PRO A 151 -7.35 1.68 9.63
N ALA A 152 -6.14 1.31 9.23
CA ALA A 152 -5.42 0.18 9.80
C ALA A 152 -4.47 0.66 10.91
N PRO A 153 -4.14 -0.17 11.91
CA PRO A 153 -3.05 0.15 12.83
C PRO A 153 -1.74 0.29 12.05
N PHE A 154 -0.90 1.25 12.44
CA PHE A 154 0.45 1.33 11.90
C PHE A 154 1.26 0.09 12.31
N PRO A 155 2.14 -0.41 11.45
CA PRO A 155 3.06 -1.47 11.82
C PRO A 155 4.05 -0.97 12.87
N ARG A 156 4.51 -1.87 13.73
CA ARG A 156 5.57 -1.58 14.70
C ARG A 156 6.90 -1.38 13.98
N ASP A 157 7.75 -0.57 14.58
CA ASP A 157 9.05 -0.20 14.02
C ASP A 157 9.94 -1.43 13.83
N GLU A 158 9.96 -2.35 14.81
CA GLU A 158 10.77 -3.57 14.76
C GLU A 158 10.33 -4.49 13.62
N ASP A 159 9.02 -4.61 13.40
CA ASP A 159 8.48 -5.44 12.32
C ASP A 159 8.87 -4.88 10.95
N MET A 160 8.90 -3.55 10.79
CA MET A 160 9.35 -2.92 9.56
C MET A 160 10.86 -3.09 9.34
N LEU A 161 11.67 -3.03 10.40
CA LEU A 161 13.11 -3.25 10.32
C LEU A 161 13.46 -4.71 9.97
N VAL A 162 12.75 -5.67 10.55
CA VAL A 162 12.89 -7.09 10.18
C VAL A 162 12.54 -7.30 8.72
N GLN A 163 11.44 -6.71 8.23
CA GLN A 163 11.08 -6.77 6.81
C GLN A 163 12.14 -6.11 5.90
N ALA A 164 12.73 -5.00 6.33
CA ALA A 164 13.81 -4.33 5.58
C ALA A 164 15.04 -5.24 5.49
N ALA A 165 15.43 -5.88 6.60
CA ALA A 165 16.52 -6.84 6.65
C ALA A 165 16.24 -8.07 5.77
N ASP A 166 15.01 -8.58 5.76
CA ASP A 166 14.62 -9.68 4.88
C ASP A 166 14.67 -9.30 3.40
N ARG A 167 14.33 -8.05 3.04
CA ARG A 167 14.49 -7.52 1.67
C ARG A 167 15.95 -7.38 1.23
N LEU A 168 16.91 -7.26 2.14
CA LEU A 168 18.33 -7.21 1.78
C LEU A 168 18.82 -8.55 1.20
N LYS A 169 18.25 -9.68 1.64
CA LYS A 169 18.69 -11.02 1.24
C LYS A 169 18.66 -11.24 -0.29
N PRO A 170 17.55 -11.01 -1.02
CA PRO A 170 17.54 -11.15 -2.48
C PRO A 170 18.41 -10.10 -3.18
N ASN A 171 18.45 -8.86 -2.69
CA ASN A 171 19.29 -7.81 -3.27
C ASN A 171 20.77 -8.18 -3.19
N LEU A 172 21.20 -8.66 -2.03
CA LEU A 172 22.55 -9.16 -1.81
C LEU A 172 22.89 -10.29 -2.79
N ARG A 173 21.97 -11.23 -3.02
CA ARG A 173 22.18 -12.33 -3.97
C ARG A 173 22.40 -11.85 -5.41
N GLU A 174 21.59 -10.91 -5.89
CA GLU A 174 21.80 -10.33 -7.22
C GLU A 174 23.13 -9.58 -7.32
N GLU A 175 23.52 -8.89 -6.25
CA GLU A 175 24.79 -8.16 -6.21
C GLU A 175 26.01 -9.09 -6.21
N LEU A 176 25.95 -10.23 -5.52
CA LEU A 176 26.97 -11.27 -5.58
C LEU A 176 27.06 -11.92 -6.96
N ARG A 177 25.91 -12.18 -7.61
CA ARG A 177 25.87 -12.76 -8.96
C ARG A 177 26.57 -11.88 -10.00
N LYS A 178 26.55 -10.56 -9.81
CA LYS A 178 27.20 -9.58 -10.68
C LYS A 178 28.68 -9.34 -10.34
N SER A 179 29.15 -9.76 -9.17
CA SER A 179 30.51 -9.47 -8.73
C SER A 179 31.53 -10.36 -9.45
N LYS A 180 32.44 -9.73 -10.21
CA LYS A 180 33.62 -10.39 -10.82
C LYS A 180 34.71 -10.75 -9.81
N ALA A 181 34.52 -10.46 -8.51
CA ALA A 181 35.45 -10.88 -7.46
C ALA A 181 35.19 -12.33 -7.00
N ILE A 182 34.00 -12.86 -7.32
CA ILE A 182 33.54 -14.22 -6.99
C ILE A 182 33.41 -15.05 -8.29
N PHE A 183 33.84 -14.50 -9.44
CA PHE A 183 33.80 -15.12 -10.76
C PHE A 183 35.03 -14.74 -11.59
#